data_AF-B5TZ79-F1
#
_entry.id   AF-B5TZ79-F1
#
_cell.length_a   1.000
_cell.length_b   1.000
_cell.length_c   1.000
_cell.angle_alpha   90.00
_cell.angle_beta   90.00
_cell.angle_gamma   90.00
#
_symmetry.space_group_name_H-M   'P 1'
#
loop_
_entity.id
_entity.type
_entity.pdbx_description
1 polymer ?
#
loop_
_entity_poly.entity_id
_entity_poly.type
_entity_poly.pdbx_seq_one_letter_code
_entity_poly.pdbx_strand_id
1 'polypeptide(L)'
;ASGYHYGVWSCEGCKAFFKRSIQGHNDYMCPATNQCTIDKNRRKSCQACRLRKCYEVGMMKGGIRKDRRGGRMLKHKLLLILSHIRHMSNKGMEHLYSMKCKNVVPLYDLLLEMLDAHRLHAPTSRGGASVEETDQSHLATAGSTSSHSLQK
;
A
#
# COMPACT_ATOMS: atom_id res chain seq x y z
N ALA A 1 25.50 4.08 -11.24
CA ALA A 1 24.63 5.28 -11.31
C ALA A 1 24.62 5.96 -9.94
N SER A 2 24.33 7.25 -9.83
CA SER A 2 24.32 7.98 -8.54
C SER A 2 22.93 8.41 -8.09
N GLY A 3 21.91 8.28 -8.95
CA GLY A 3 20.53 8.59 -8.60
C GLY A 3 19.58 8.49 -9.78
N TYR A 4 18.30 8.79 -9.53
CA TYR A 4 17.25 8.84 -10.54
C TYR A 4 17.01 10.29 -10.98
N HIS A 5 17.40 10.62 -12.21
CA HIS A 5 17.41 11.99 -12.72
C HIS A 5 16.70 12.04 -14.08
N TYR A 6 15.83 13.02 -14.28
CA TYR A 6 15.09 13.24 -15.53
C TYR A 6 14.33 12.01 -16.06
N GLY A 7 13.95 11.08 -15.17
CA GLY A 7 13.21 9.88 -15.52
C GLY A 7 14.03 8.62 -15.75
N VAL A 8 15.34 8.63 -15.48
CA VAL A 8 16.18 7.44 -15.63
C VAL A 8 17.24 7.36 -14.53
N TRP A 9 17.72 6.14 -14.24
CA TRP A 9 18.92 5.96 -13.42
C TRP A 9 20.14 6.46 -14.17
N SER A 10 20.84 7.44 -13.62
CA SER A 10 21.99 8.05 -14.28
C SER A 10 23.07 8.49 -13.30
N CYS A 11 24.23 8.86 -13.82
CA CYS A 11 25.30 9.46 -13.03
C CYS A 11 25.15 11.00 -12.98
N GLU A 12 25.74 11.64 -11.96
CA GLU A 12 25.72 13.10 -11.82
C GLU A 12 26.25 13.83 -13.07
N GLY A 13 27.25 13.26 -13.74
CA GLY A 13 27.79 13.84 -14.97
C GLY A 13 26.77 13.92 -16.10
N CYS A 14 25.89 12.93 -16.26
CA CYS A 14 24.84 12.96 -17.29
C CYS A 14 23.64 13.80 -16.87
N LYS A 15 23.29 13.81 -15.58
CA LYS A 15 22.31 14.75 -15.01
C LYS A 15 22.67 16.20 -15.32
N ALA A 16 23.88 16.63 -14.96
CA ALA A 16 24.32 18.01 -15.15
C ALA A 16 24.46 18.39 -16.63
N PHE A 17 24.94 17.47 -17.45
CA PHE A 17 25.01 17.64 -18.91
C PHE A 17 23.60 17.86 -19.49
N PHE A 18 22.68 16.93 -19.23
CA PHE A 18 21.31 16.99 -19.75
C PHE A 18 20.58 18.27 -19.32
N LYS A 19 20.75 18.71 -18.07
CA LYS A 19 20.20 19.99 -17.57
C LYS A 19 20.62 21.18 -18.44
N ARG A 20 21.90 21.29 -18.76
CA ARG A 20 22.41 22.39 -19.61
C ARG A 20 21.89 22.28 -21.04
N SER A 21 21.85 21.06 -21.56
CA SER A 21 21.41 20.80 -22.94
C SER A 21 19.94 21.14 -23.21
N ILE A 22 19.06 21.08 -22.19
CA ILE A 22 17.62 21.38 -22.33
C ILE A 22 17.21 22.80 -21.89
N GLN A 23 18.15 23.56 -21.32
CA GLN A 23 17.94 24.93 -20.83
C GLN A 23 18.47 26.00 -21.78
N GLY A 24 19.52 25.70 -22.55
CA GLY A 24 20.12 26.63 -23.51
C GLY A 24 19.91 26.21 -24.97
N HIS A 25 20.23 27.13 -25.88
CA HIS A 25 20.45 26.83 -27.28
C HIS A 25 21.76 26.07 -27.42
N ASN A 26 21.73 24.80 -27.86
CA ASN A 26 22.92 23.97 -27.97
C ASN A 26 22.95 23.33 -29.37
N ASP A 27 23.87 23.78 -30.21
CA ASP A 27 24.06 23.25 -31.57
C ASP A 27 25.18 22.20 -31.57
N TYR A 28 24.94 21.09 -30.86
CA TYR A 28 25.94 20.03 -30.81
C TYR A 28 26.04 19.31 -32.17
N MET A 29 27.21 19.40 -32.78
CA MET A 29 27.55 18.63 -33.98
C MET A 29 28.41 17.42 -33.61
N CYS A 30 28.11 16.27 -34.21
CA CYS A 30 28.98 15.09 -34.06
C CYS A 30 30.21 15.27 -34.95
N PRO A 31 31.43 15.05 -34.44
CA PRO A 31 32.65 15.12 -35.25
C PRO A 31 32.84 13.89 -36.17
N ALA A 32 31.90 12.94 -36.16
CA ALA A 32 31.96 11.68 -36.87
C ALA A 32 30.57 11.35 -37.45
N THR A 33 30.18 10.08 -37.46
CA THR A 33 28.98 9.58 -38.16
C THR A 33 27.69 9.58 -37.34
N ASN A 34 27.61 10.40 -36.28
CA ASN A 34 26.50 10.38 -35.32
C ASN A 34 26.27 9.03 -34.60
N GLN A 35 27.22 8.09 -34.66
CA GLN A 35 27.12 6.75 -34.05
C GLN A 35 28.17 6.52 -32.95
N CYS A 36 28.66 7.58 -32.30
CA CYS A 36 29.66 7.45 -31.25
C CYS A 36 29.12 6.62 -30.07
N THR A 37 29.90 5.62 -29.65
CA THR A 37 29.62 4.89 -28.42
C THR A 37 29.89 5.77 -27.20
N ILE A 38 28.95 5.79 -26.25
CA ILE A 38 29.02 6.63 -25.04
C ILE A 38 29.25 5.75 -23.82
N ASP A 39 30.48 5.77 -23.31
CA ASP A 39 30.90 5.09 -22.07
C ASP A 39 31.53 6.09 -21.07
N LYS A 40 32.00 5.61 -19.92
CA LYS A 40 32.57 6.46 -18.86
C LYS A 40 33.74 7.31 -19.35
N ASN A 41 34.52 6.79 -20.30
CA ASN A 41 35.77 7.39 -20.78
C ASN A 41 35.52 8.30 -21.99
N ARG A 42 34.64 7.89 -22.91
CA ARG A 42 34.36 8.60 -24.18
C ARG A 42 33.16 9.54 -24.15
N ARG A 43 32.37 9.57 -23.07
CA ARG A 43 31.22 10.49 -22.93
C ARG A 43 31.55 11.99 -23.04
N LYS A 44 32.83 12.40 -22.98
CA LYS A 44 33.23 13.79 -23.21
C LYS A 44 33.55 14.08 -24.68
N SER A 45 33.85 13.05 -25.48
CA SER A 45 34.34 13.17 -26.86
C SER A 45 33.27 13.60 -27.85
N CYS A 46 31.98 13.35 -27.58
CA CYS A 46 30.90 13.78 -28.46
C CYS A 46 29.66 14.18 -27.67
N GLN A 47 29.36 15.48 -27.64
CA GLN A 47 28.18 16.02 -26.97
C GLN A 47 26.89 15.66 -27.71
N ALA A 48 26.90 15.67 -29.05
CA ALA A 48 25.74 15.35 -29.88
C ALA A 48 25.24 13.92 -29.62
N CYS A 49 26.12 12.92 -29.76
CA CYS A 49 25.76 11.52 -29.51
C CYS A 49 25.44 11.25 -28.04
N ARG A 50 26.07 11.96 -27.11
CA ARG A 50 25.74 11.87 -25.68
C ARG A 50 24.32 12.36 -25.40
N LEU A 51 23.94 13.52 -25.95
CA LEU A 51 22.59 14.06 -25.77
C LEU A 51 21.55 13.16 -26.42
N ARG A 52 21.81 12.69 -27.64
CA ARG A 52 20.97 11.69 -28.31
C ARG A 52 20.78 10.45 -27.43
N LYS A 53 21.86 9.90 -26.88
CA LYS A 53 21.78 8.74 -25.97
C LYS A 53 20.96 9.03 -24.72
N CYS A 54 21.08 10.23 -24.15
CA CYS A 54 20.25 10.65 -23.01
C CYS A 54 18.76 10.57 -23.35
N TYR A 55 18.34 11.06 -24.52
CA TYR A 55 16.95 10.94 -24.97
C TYR A 55 16.54 9.49 -25.24
N GLU A 56 17.39 8.70 -25.92
CA GLU A 56 17.12 7.28 -26.22
C GLU A 56 16.85 6.45 -24.97
N VAL A 57 17.57 6.72 -23.87
CA VAL A 57 17.34 6.00 -22.60
C VAL A 57 16.12 6.53 -21.83
N GLY A 58 15.49 7.62 -22.28
CA GLY A 58 14.27 8.18 -21.70
C GLY A 58 14.46 9.41 -20.81
N MET A 59 15.61 10.11 -20.87
CA MET A 59 15.73 11.39 -20.15
C MET A 59 14.79 12.43 -20.76
N MET A 60 14.01 13.11 -19.92
CA MET A 60 13.05 14.12 -20.35
C MET A 60 12.94 15.29 -19.38
N LYS A 61 12.74 16.50 -19.92
CA LYS A 61 12.64 17.76 -19.16
C LYS A 61 11.50 17.76 -18.13
N GLY A 62 10.40 17.07 -18.44
CA GLY A 62 9.21 16.99 -17.59
C GLY A 62 9.24 15.89 -16.52
N GLY A 63 10.34 15.12 -16.42
CA GLY A 63 10.35 13.84 -15.69
C GLY A 63 9.35 12.84 -16.27
N ILE A 64 9.43 11.57 -15.85
CA ILE A 64 8.32 10.65 -16.13
C ILE A 64 7.11 11.25 -15.44
N ARG A 65 6.14 11.73 -16.22
CA ARG A 65 4.75 11.80 -15.74
C ARG A 65 4.39 10.35 -15.47
N LYS A 66 4.79 9.81 -14.31
CA LYS A 66 4.41 8.48 -13.83
C LYS A 66 2.94 8.44 -14.11
N ASP A 67 2.53 7.55 -15.01
CA ASP A 67 1.23 7.66 -15.63
C ASP A 67 0.17 7.63 -14.53
N ARG A 68 -0.24 8.81 -14.07
CA ARG A 68 -1.29 8.98 -13.08
C ARG A 68 -2.60 8.56 -13.74
N ARG A 69 -2.67 8.15 -15.02
CA ARG A 69 -3.90 7.55 -15.58
C ARG A 69 -4.18 6.21 -14.94
N GLY A 70 -3.17 5.36 -14.68
CA GLY A 70 -3.37 4.08 -13.99
C GLY A 70 -3.85 4.26 -12.54
N GLY A 71 -3.18 5.15 -11.78
CA GLY A 71 -3.58 5.48 -10.41
C GLY A 71 -4.90 6.26 -10.31
N ARG A 72 -5.20 7.18 -11.25
CA ARG A 72 -6.49 7.88 -11.29
C ARG A 72 -7.63 6.95 -11.68
N MET A 73 -7.43 6.02 -12.61
CA MET A 73 -8.43 5.01 -12.93
C MET A 73 -8.71 4.09 -11.74
N LEU A 74 -7.67 3.63 -11.04
CA LEU A 74 -7.85 2.78 -9.86
C LEU A 74 -8.56 3.53 -8.73
N LYS A 75 -8.16 4.79 -8.48
CA LYS A 75 -8.83 5.67 -7.52
C LYS A 75 -10.29 5.92 -7.89
N HIS A 76 -10.59 6.15 -9.17
CA HIS A 76 -11.95 6.35 -9.65
C HIS A 76 -12.81 5.09 -9.49
N LYS A 77 -12.29 3.93 -9.87
CA LYS A 77 -12.97 2.64 -9.66
C LYS A 77 -13.27 2.39 -8.18
N LEU A 78 -12.29 2.65 -7.30
CA LEU A 78 -12.47 2.52 -5.86
C LEU A 78 -13.56 3.48 -5.33
N LEU A 79 -13.56 4.74 -5.77
CA LEU A 79 -14.57 5.72 -5.35
C LEU A 79 -15.98 5.32 -5.79
N LEU A 80 -16.15 4.75 -6.99
CA LEU A 80 -17.44 4.22 -7.46
C LEU A 80 -17.92 3.06 -6.59
N ILE A 81 -17.04 2.11 -6.26
CA ILE A 81 -17.37 0.98 -5.37
C ILE A 81 -17.79 1.49 -3.98
N LEU A 82 -17.03 2.42 -3.40
CA LEU A 82 -17.38 3.02 -2.10
C LEU A 82 -18.69 3.80 -2.13
N SER A 83 -19.02 4.43 -3.26
CA SER A 83 -20.31 5.09 -3.47
C SER A 83 -21.46 4.07 -3.45
N HIS A 84 -21.32 2.96 -4.20
CA HIS A 84 -22.31 1.88 -4.22
C HIS A 84 -22.51 1.25 -2.84
N ILE A 85 -21.43 0.90 -2.13
CA ILE A 85 -21.51 0.30 -0.78
C ILE A 85 -22.26 1.23 0.17
N ARG A 86 -21.93 2.52 0.16
CA ARG A 86 -22.61 3.53 0.98
C ARG A 86 -24.09 3.65 0.64
N HIS A 87 -24.43 3.69 -0.64
CA HIS A 87 -25.82 3.77 -1.08
C HIS A 87 -26.62 2.54 -0.64
N MET A 88 -26.08 1.34 -0.83
CA MET A 88 -26.71 0.10 -0.39
C MET A 88 -26.86 0.04 1.14
N SER A 89 -25.83 0.48 1.88
CA SER A 89 -25.86 0.54 3.34
C SER A 89 -26.95 1.51 3.82
N ASN A 90 -27.02 2.71 3.24
CA ASN A 90 -28.06 3.68 3.56
C ASN A 90 -29.45 3.13 3.26
N LYS A 91 -29.65 2.50 2.08
CA LYS A 91 -30.93 1.91 1.71
C LYS A 91 -31.34 0.76 2.64
N GLY A 92 -30.39 -0.06 3.07
CA GLY A 92 -30.62 -1.12 4.07
C GLY A 92 -31.02 -0.53 5.43
N MET A 93 -30.33 0.51 5.89
CA MET A 93 -30.67 1.19 7.14
C MET A 93 -32.06 1.84 7.10
N GLU A 94 -32.43 2.49 5.99
CA GLU A 94 -33.77 3.05 5.79
C GLU A 94 -34.85 1.97 5.84
N HIS A 95 -34.58 0.80 5.25
CA HIS A 95 -35.50 -0.34 5.30
C HIS A 95 -35.69 -0.85 6.73
N LEU A 96 -34.60 -1.04 7.47
CA LEU A 96 -34.63 -1.46 8.88
C LEU A 96 -35.33 -0.42 9.77
N TYR A 97 -35.10 0.87 9.53
CA TYR A 97 -35.80 1.96 10.21
C TYR A 97 -37.30 1.91 9.91
N SER A 98 -37.68 1.71 8.65
CA SER A 98 -39.09 1.54 8.26
C SER A 98 -39.74 0.33 8.92
N MET A 99 -39.05 -0.81 8.99
CA MET A 99 -39.53 -2.02 9.68
C MET A 99 -39.74 -1.77 11.18
N LYS A 100 -38.80 -1.06 11.83
CA LYS A 100 -38.92 -0.64 13.23
C LYS A 100 -40.12 0.27 13.46
N CYS A 101 -40.32 1.31 12.64
CA CYS A 101 -41.45 2.24 12.77
C CYS A 101 -42.81 1.61 12.52
N LYS A 102 -42.86 0.53 11.72
CA LYS A 102 -44.09 -0.21 11.41
C LYS A 102 -44.35 -1.37 12.40
N ASN A 103 -43.49 -1.58 13.40
CA ASN A 103 -43.54 -2.70 14.34
C ASN A 103 -43.62 -4.08 13.64
N VAL A 104 -43.01 -4.21 12.46
CA VAL A 104 -43.05 -5.46 11.67
C VAL A 104 -42.04 -6.49 12.21
N VAL A 105 -41.03 -6.04 12.98
CA VAL A 105 -40.07 -6.91 13.67
C VAL A 105 -39.87 -6.40 15.11
N PRO A 106 -40.29 -7.18 16.13
CA PRO A 106 -39.96 -6.90 17.53
C PRO A 106 -38.44 -6.96 17.72
N LEU A 107 -37.87 -5.99 18.45
CA LEU A 107 -36.47 -6.01 18.89
C LEU A 107 -36.04 -7.36 19.52
N TYR A 108 -37.00 -8.06 20.10
CA TYR A 108 -36.85 -9.39 20.70
C TYR A 108 -36.46 -10.48 19.68
N ASP A 109 -37.08 -10.49 18.50
CA ASP A 109 -36.80 -11.53 17.47
C ASP A 109 -35.40 -11.34 16.86
N LEU A 110 -34.99 -10.08 16.67
CA LEU A 110 -33.65 -9.74 16.19
C LEU A 110 -32.56 -10.12 17.21
N LEU A 111 -32.84 -9.98 18.51
CA LEU A 111 -31.93 -10.42 19.58
C LEU A 111 -31.87 -11.94 19.68
N LEU A 112 -32.99 -12.66 19.45
CA LEU A 112 -33.03 -14.11 19.41
C LEU A 112 -32.18 -14.67 18.25
N GLU A 113 -32.29 -14.09 17.06
CA GLU A 113 -31.49 -14.51 15.89
C GLU A 113 -29.98 -14.29 16.12
N MET A 114 -29.58 -13.20 16.79
CA MET A 114 -28.18 -12.94 17.13
C MET A 114 -27.64 -13.92 18.19
N LEU A 115 -28.48 -14.38 19.13
CA LEU A 115 -28.11 -15.37 20.14
C LEU A 115 -28.01 -16.79 19.55
N ASP A 116 -28.86 -17.13 18.58
CA ASP A 116 -28.83 -18.43 17.91
C ASP A 116 -27.66 -18.57 16.91
N ALA A 117 -27.27 -17.48 16.26
CA ALA A 117 -26.09 -17.46 15.38
C ALA A 117 -24.78 -17.87 16.09
N HIS A 118 -24.68 -17.64 17.41
CA HIS A 118 -23.53 -18.06 18.23
C HIS A 118 -23.58 -19.53 18.68
N ARG A 119 -24.74 -20.20 18.62
CA ARG A 119 -24.86 -21.64 18.96
C ARG A 119 -24.45 -22.56 17.81
N LEU A 120 -24.50 -22.11 16.55
CA LEU A 120 -24.13 -22.90 15.37
C LEU A 120 -22.64 -22.83 14.99
N HIS A 121 -21.87 -21.93 15.61
CA HIS A 121 -20.42 -21.82 15.43
C HIS A 121 -19.61 -22.36 16.62
N ALA A 122 -20.22 -23.16 17.51
CA ALA A 122 -19.47 -23.95 18.48
C ALA A 122 -18.83 -25.16 17.76
N PRO A 123 -17.49 -25.27 17.69
CA PRO A 123 -16.87 -26.46 17.13
C PRO A 123 -17.11 -27.63 18.08
N THR A 124 -17.79 -28.66 17.59
CA THR A 124 -17.87 -29.97 18.23
C THR A 124 -16.50 -30.63 18.18
N SER A 125 -15.75 -30.57 19.28
CA SER A 125 -14.71 -31.54 19.60
C SER A 125 -15.10 -32.25 20.88
N ARG A 126 -15.59 -33.48 20.74
CA ARG A 126 -15.87 -34.44 21.82
C ARG A 126 -14.85 -35.58 21.74
N GLY A 127 -14.34 -35.99 22.90
CA GLY A 127 -13.77 -37.32 23.17
C GLY A 127 -12.36 -37.25 23.75
N GLY A 128 -12.06 -37.68 24.99
CA GLY A 128 -12.83 -38.50 25.92
C GLY A 128 -12.25 -38.47 27.33
N ALA A 129 -13.01 -39.05 28.26
CA ALA A 129 -12.77 -39.08 29.69
C ALA A 129 -11.76 -40.16 30.11
N SER A 130 -11.03 -39.90 31.21
CA SER A 130 -10.64 -40.92 32.18
C SER A 130 -10.46 -40.26 33.54
N VAL A 131 -11.29 -40.69 34.49
CA VAL A 131 -11.20 -40.44 35.93
C VAL A 131 -10.13 -41.36 36.48
N GLU A 132 -9.12 -40.84 37.19
CA GLU A 132 -8.47 -41.55 38.30
C GLU A 132 -7.97 -40.54 39.35
N GLU A 133 -8.41 -40.77 40.58
CA GLU A 133 -8.04 -40.09 41.81
C GLU A 133 -7.11 -41.03 42.58
N THR A 134 -5.86 -40.64 42.88
CA THR A 134 -5.10 -41.15 44.03
C THR A 134 -3.96 -40.19 44.41
N ASP A 135 -4.20 -39.49 45.51
CA ASP A 135 -3.35 -39.16 46.66
C ASP A 135 -1.88 -38.66 46.55
N GLN A 136 -1.61 -37.73 47.49
CA GLN A 136 -0.36 -37.56 48.24
C GLN A 136 0.64 -36.44 47.86
N SER A 137 0.35 -35.25 48.43
CA SER A 137 1.20 -34.53 49.40
C SER A 137 2.40 -33.65 48.98
N HIS A 138 2.56 -32.58 49.78
CA HIS A 138 3.73 -31.69 49.98
C HIS A 138 4.01 -30.64 48.89
N LEU A 139 4.28 -29.36 49.16
CA LEU A 139 4.34 -28.55 50.38
C LEU A 139 4.23 -27.07 49.95
N ALA A 140 3.68 -26.26 50.84
CA ALA A 140 3.49 -24.82 50.73
C ALA A 140 4.70 -24.01 50.27
N THR A 141 4.45 -22.84 49.67
CA THR A 141 4.85 -21.56 50.28
C THR A 141 4.08 -20.40 49.64
N ALA A 142 3.55 -19.56 50.53
CA ALA A 142 2.81 -18.34 50.27
C ALA A 142 3.74 -17.13 50.05
N GLY A 143 3.16 -16.01 49.62
CA GLY A 143 3.77 -14.67 49.71
C GLY A 143 3.50 -13.85 48.45
N SER A 144 2.33 -13.26 48.27
CA SER A 144 1.88 -11.97 48.83
C SER A 144 2.56 -10.73 48.22
N THR A 145 1.73 -9.95 47.50
CA THR A 145 1.57 -8.49 47.56
C THR A 145 2.82 -7.58 47.50
N SER A 146 2.83 -6.64 46.55
CA SER A 146 2.60 -5.22 46.89
C SER A 146 2.76 -4.31 45.66
N SER A 147 1.88 -3.32 45.64
CA SER A 147 1.74 -2.18 44.76
C SER A 147 2.86 -1.14 44.89
N HIS A 148 2.82 -0.20 43.93
CA HIS A 148 3.14 1.24 44.01
C HIS A 148 4.41 1.80 43.33
N SER A 149 4.14 2.60 42.29
CA SER A 149 4.76 3.84 41.76
C SER A 149 6.18 4.28 42.18
N LEU A 150 6.99 4.74 41.21
CA LEU A 150 7.28 6.17 40.97
C LEU A 150 8.33 6.37 39.83
N GLN A 151 7.95 7.22 38.88
CA GLN A 151 8.71 8.20 38.09
C GLN A 151 10.24 8.07 37.91
N LYS A 152 10.64 8.07 36.62
CA LYS A 152 11.63 9.00 36.07
C LYS A 152 11.32 9.31 34.61
#